data_AF-A0A6V7LIS5-F1
#
_entry.id   AF-A0A6V7LIS5-F1
#
_cell.length_a   1.000
_cell.length_b   1.000
_cell.length_c   1.000
_cell.angle_alpha   90.00
_cell.angle_beta   90.00
_cell.angle_gamma   90.00
#
_symmetry.space_group_name_H-M   'P 1'
#
loop_
_entity.id
_entity.type
_entity.pdbx_description
1 polymer ?
#
loop_
_entity_poly.entity_id
_entity_poly.type
_entity_poly.pdbx_seq_one_letter_code
_entity_poly.pdbx_strand_id
1 'polypeptide(L)'
;IIFGVRTTETYKSYPKIRIAGLKTPAMIRVSCVTADAPYRVHPNELARPTDKSWNGIIEGIIVPPSEIYELYSVAVIFTKRRDTKEAMQRRRALRVDPFNHGFDHGIAWGSGKAIRLCFEAHILDSKSLRCLRTLTPVVSDELIHTQDSACRPEIRRFEPEMVPMTGDVELKIFGNRNWSFNNRVKFSHIKPNLQVWEVVKVPLWRQPGENQ
;
A
#
# COMPACT_ATOMS: atom_id res chain seq x y z
N ILE A 1 4.86 -8.99 -5.88
CA ILE A 1 5.47 -8.92 -4.53
C ILE A 1 5.26 -7.51 -4.00
N ILE A 2 4.99 -7.37 -2.71
CA ILE A 2 4.80 -6.10 -2.02
C ILE A 2 6.16 -5.65 -1.50
N PHE A 3 6.53 -4.41 -1.80
CA PHE A 3 7.75 -3.78 -1.34
C PHE A 3 7.45 -2.57 -0.48
N GLY A 4 8.36 -2.26 0.45
CA GLY A 4 8.34 -1.02 1.21
C GLY A 4 8.68 0.18 0.32
N VAL A 5 8.25 1.37 0.76
CA VAL A 5 8.43 2.63 0.02
C VAL A 5 9.90 3.03 -0.20
N ARG A 6 10.84 2.48 0.58
CA ARG A 6 12.28 2.74 0.50
C ARG A 6 13.04 1.72 -0.34
N THR A 7 12.34 0.86 -1.08
CA THR A 7 12.97 -0.13 -1.94
C THR A 7 13.67 0.54 -3.11
N THR A 8 14.92 0.15 -3.34
CA THR A 8 15.74 0.54 -4.48
C THR A 8 16.05 -0.68 -5.35
N GLU A 9 16.78 -0.49 -6.44
CA GLU A 9 17.24 -1.59 -7.28
C GLU A 9 18.15 -2.56 -6.49
N THR A 10 19.09 -2.01 -5.72
CA THR A 10 20.10 -2.75 -4.94
C THR A 10 19.60 -3.20 -3.57
N TYR A 11 18.69 -2.45 -2.95
CA TYR A 11 18.21 -2.74 -1.60
C TYR A 11 16.69 -2.92 -1.57
N LYS A 12 16.23 -4.12 -1.20
CA LYS A 12 14.81 -4.40 -1.03
C LYS A 12 14.39 -4.11 0.40
N SER A 13 13.37 -3.29 0.56
CA SER A 13 12.69 -3.05 1.83
C SER A 13 11.28 -3.64 1.78
N TYR A 14 10.71 -3.96 2.94
CA TYR A 14 9.36 -4.50 3.05
C TYR A 14 8.50 -3.69 4.01
N PRO A 15 7.16 -3.77 3.91
CA PRO A 15 6.28 -3.12 4.88
C PRO A 15 6.57 -3.61 6.29
N LYS A 16 6.59 -2.68 7.25
CA LYS A 16 6.85 -2.95 8.66
C LYS A 16 5.77 -2.32 9.51
N ILE A 17 5.41 -3.00 10.59
CA ILE A 17 4.63 -2.43 11.68
C ILE A 17 5.45 -2.50 12.97
N ARG A 18 5.18 -1.57 13.87
CA ARG A 18 5.79 -1.54 15.20
C ARG A 18 4.70 -1.49 16.26
N ILE A 19 4.77 -2.38 17.25
CA ILE A 19 3.98 -2.27 18.48
C ILE A 19 4.85 -1.61 19.53
N ALA A 20 4.67 -0.30 19.73
CA ALA A 20 5.45 0.44 20.71
C ALA A 20 5.16 -0.03 22.15
N GLY A 21 6.21 -0.28 22.93
CA GLY A 21 6.11 -0.72 24.31
C GLY A 21 5.67 -2.17 24.47
N LEU A 22 6.02 -3.06 23.52
CA LEU A 22 5.63 -4.46 23.56
C LEU A 22 6.36 -5.21 24.70
N LYS A 23 5.61 -5.69 25.70
CA LYS A 23 6.15 -6.39 26.88
C LYS A 23 5.93 -7.91 26.88
N THR A 24 4.93 -8.37 26.14
CA THR A 24 4.61 -9.79 25.97
C THR A 24 4.49 -10.10 24.48
N PRO A 25 4.53 -11.37 24.05
CA PRO A 25 4.39 -11.70 22.64
C PRO A 25 3.10 -11.13 22.02
N ALA A 26 3.11 -10.83 20.73
CA ALA A 26 1.92 -10.42 20.00
C ALA A 26 1.79 -11.23 18.71
N MET A 27 0.59 -11.71 18.42
CA MET A 27 0.25 -12.27 17.12
C MET A 27 -0.21 -11.15 16.19
N ILE A 28 0.43 -11.06 15.03
CA ILE A 28 0.07 -10.16 13.94
C ILE A 28 -0.70 -10.97 12.91
N ARG A 29 -1.82 -10.43 12.46
CA ARG A 29 -2.54 -10.89 11.29
C ARG A 29 -2.59 -9.78 10.25
N VAL A 30 -2.32 -10.13 9.00
CA VAL A 30 -2.38 -9.22 7.86
C VAL A 30 -3.37 -9.77 6.83
N SER A 31 -4.30 -8.91 6.41
CA SER A 31 -5.33 -9.24 5.42
C SER A 31 -5.54 -8.08 4.43
N CYS A 32 -6.20 -8.36 3.30
CA CYS A 32 -6.55 -7.35 2.32
C CYS A 32 -7.93 -6.76 2.63
N VAL A 33 -8.06 -5.44 2.58
CA VAL A 33 -9.33 -4.71 2.69
C VAL A 33 -9.55 -3.78 1.49
N THR A 34 -10.79 -3.32 1.29
CA THR A 34 -11.12 -2.34 0.24
C THR A 34 -10.28 -1.07 0.41
N ALA A 35 -9.95 -0.41 -0.69
CA ALA A 35 -9.16 0.83 -0.68
C ALA A 35 -9.86 1.95 0.09
N ASP A 36 -11.18 2.07 -0.07
CA ASP A 36 -11.99 3.09 0.55
C ASP A 36 -12.63 2.64 1.87
N ALA A 37 -12.86 3.61 2.74
CA ALA A 37 -13.69 3.44 3.92
C ALA A 37 -15.10 2.94 3.50
N PRO A 38 -15.69 2.00 4.24
CA PRO A 38 -15.32 1.56 5.58
C PRO A 38 -14.35 0.36 5.63
N TYR A 39 -13.47 0.15 4.64
CA TYR A 39 -12.43 -0.90 4.68
C TYR A 39 -12.99 -2.31 4.90
N ARG A 40 -13.81 -2.77 3.97
CA ARG A 40 -14.43 -4.10 4.04
C ARG A 40 -13.46 -5.19 3.60
N VAL A 41 -13.69 -6.43 4.03
CA VAL A 41 -12.88 -7.59 3.65
C VAL A 41 -12.76 -7.71 2.13
N HIS A 42 -11.54 -7.91 1.61
CA HIS A 42 -11.29 -8.03 0.18
C HIS A 42 -10.98 -9.51 -0.20
N PRO A 43 -11.44 -10.00 -1.37
CA PRO A 43 -11.24 -11.38 -1.82
C PRO A 43 -9.81 -11.67 -2.20
N ASN A 44 -9.03 -10.65 -2.60
CA ASN A 44 -7.61 -10.82 -2.91
C ASN A 44 -6.87 -11.46 -1.72
N GLU A 45 -5.87 -12.25 -2.07
CA GLU A 45 -5.13 -13.07 -1.13
C GLU A 45 -3.72 -12.54 -0.95
N LEU A 46 -3.18 -12.68 0.24
CA LEU A 46 -1.76 -12.58 0.49
C LEU A 46 -1.16 -13.98 0.42
N ALA A 47 -0.11 -14.12 -0.37
CA ALA A 47 0.63 -15.36 -0.50
C ALA A 47 2.11 -15.09 -0.30
N ARG A 48 2.79 -16.02 0.37
CA ARG A 48 4.24 -16.04 0.46
C ARG A 48 4.72 -17.14 -0.50
N PRO A 49 5.59 -16.84 -1.48
CA PRO A 49 6.01 -17.84 -2.48
C PRO A 49 6.62 -19.10 -1.89
N THR A 50 7.21 -19.02 -0.69
CA THR A 50 7.81 -20.17 0.01
C THR A 50 6.80 -20.99 0.80
N ASP A 51 5.57 -20.51 0.96
CA ASP A 51 4.56 -21.14 1.79
C ASP A 51 3.59 -21.94 0.91
N LYS A 52 3.59 -23.26 1.07
CA LYS A 52 2.83 -24.18 0.20
C LYS A 52 1.32 -24.15 0.48
N SER A 53 0.93 -23.69 1.66
CA SER A 53 -0.47 -23.58 2.09
C SER A 53 -0.70 -22.18 2.64
N TRP A 54 -1.41 -21.36 1.88
CA TRP A 54 -1.84 -20.04 2.33
C TRP A 54 -3.35 -19.96 2.21
N ASN A 55 -3.99 -19.41 3.23
CA ASN A 55 -5.43 -19.18 3.31
C ASN A 55 -5.78 -17.71 2.95
N GLY A 56 -4.82 -17.03 2.31
CA GLY A 56 -4.89 -15.65 1.87
C GLY A 56 -4.57 -14.60 2.94
N ILE A 57 -4.39 -14.96 4.21
CA ILE A 57 -3.85 -14.04 5.24
C ILE A 57 -2.39 -14.38 5.52
N ILE A 58 -1.68 -13.44 6.15
CA ILE A 58 -0.36 -13.70 6.72
C ILE A 58 -0.48 -13.54 8.23
N GLU A 59 -0.04 -14.54 8.97
CA GLU A 59 0.07 -14.49 10.42
C GLU A 59 1.54 -14.57 10.84
N GLY A 60 1.86 -14.00 11.99
CA GLY A 60 3.20 -14.05 12.56
C GLY A 60 3.19 -13.65 14.02
N ILE A 61 4.31 -13.89 14.72
CA ILE A 61 4.45 -13.55 16.14
C ILE A 61 5.64 -12.60 16.30
N ILE A 62 5.43 -11.51 17.04
CA ILE A 62 6.50 -10.66 17.57
C ILE A 62 6.77 -11.10 19.00
N VAL A 63 8.04 -11.34 19.33
CA VAL A 63 8.48 -11.65 20.69
C VAL A 63 9.43 -10.54 21.18
N PRO A 64 9.19 -9.96 22.36
CA PRO A 64 10.12 -9.01 22.97
C PRO A 64 11.55 -9.57 23.08
N PRO A 65 12.61 -8.74 22.97
CA PRO A 65 12.58 -7.27 22.92
C PRO A 65 12.28 -6.68 21.53
N SER A 66 12.01 -7.51 20.52
CA SER A 66 11.57 -6.99 19.22
C SER A 66 10.18 -6.35 19.36
N GLU A 67 10.03 -5.18 18.76
CA GLU A 67 8.73 -4.49 18.63
C GLU A 67 8.24 -4.45 17.19
N ILE A 68 9.02 -5.01 16.25
CA ILE A 68 8.81 -4.80 14.82
C ILE A 68 8.48 -6.13 14.14
N TYR A 69 7.43 -6.10 13.33
CA TYR A 69 7.12 -7.17 12.39
C TYR A 69 7.33 -6.67 10.96
N GLU A 70 8.11 -7.41 10.18
CA GLU A 70 8.35 -7.14 8.77
C GLU A 70 7.59 -8.13 7.89
N LEU A 71 6.76 -7.60 6.98
CA LEU A 71 6.02 -8.38 6.00
C LEU A 71 6.91 -8.72 4.79
N TYR A 72 7.96 -9.49 5.03
CA TYR A 72 8.96 -9.84 4.01
C TYR A 72 8.35 -10.70 2.89
N SER A 73 8.78 -10.54 1.64
CA SER A 73 8.49 -11.49 0.54
C SER A 73 7.02 -11.92 0.36
N VAL A 74 6.06 -11.05 0.63
CA VAL A 74 4.62 -11.33 0.41
C VAL A 74 4.18 -10.80 -0.95
N ALA A 75 3.30 -11.51 -1.63
CA ALA A 75 2.65 -11.10 -2.86
C ALA A 75 1.13 -11.02 -2.68
N VAL A 76 0.50 -10.09 -3.40
CA VAL A 76 -0.96 -10.07 -3.56
C VAL A 76 -1.32 -10.96 -4.74
N ILE A 77 -2.21 -11.92 -4.50
CA ILE A 77 -2.83 -12.75 -5.53
C ILE A 77 -4.22 -12.17 -5.80
N PHE A 78 -4.45 -11.77 -7.05
CA PHE A 78 -5.70 -11.18 -7.48
C PHE A 78 -6.74 -12.28 -7.73
N THR A 79 -7.84 -12.20 -7.01
CA THR A 79 -8.92 -13.17 -7.13
C THR A 79 -9.71 -12.88 -8.41
N LYS A 80 -9.90 -13.90 -9.25
CA LYS A 80 -10.71 -13.76 -10.47
C LYS A 80 -12.17 -13.55 -10.09
N ARG A 81 -12.91 -12.85 -10.95
CA ARG A 81 -14.34 -12.56 -10.72
C ARG A 81 -15.16 -13.80 -10.38
N ARG A 82 -14.95 -14.90 -11.10
CA ARG A 82 -15.64 -16.17 -10.87
C ARG A 82 -15.34 -16.81 -9.50
N ASP A 83 -14.15 -16.55 -8.95
CA ASP A 83 -13.66 -17.17 -7.71
C ASP A 83 -13.90 -16.25 -6.49
N THR A 84 -14.48 -15.05 -6.71
CA THR A 84 -14.70 -14.04 -5.65
C THR A 84 -15.60 -14.56 -4.53
N LYS A 85 -16.69 -15.27 -4.87
CA LYS A 85 -17.62 -15.83 -3.89
C LYS A 85 -16.94 -16.85 -2.99
N GLU A 86 -16.13 -17.73 -3.56
CA GLU A 86 -15.39 -18.74 -2.83
C GLU A 86 -14.32 -18.12 -1.93
N ALA A 87 -13.58 -17.13 -2.43
CA ALA A 87 -12.61 -16.39 -1.62
C ALA A 87 -13.25 -15.72 -0.41
N MET A 88 -14.41 -15.07 -0.60
CA MET A 88 -15.16 -14.46 0.51
C MET A 88 -15.65 -15.50 1.53
N GLN A 89 -16.11 -16.67 1.07
CA GLN A 89 -16.46 -17.79 1.95
C GLN A 89 -15.27 -18.29 2.77
N ARG A 90 -14.08 -18.39 2.16
CA ARG A 90 -12.84 -18.72 2.89
C ARG A 90 -12.52 -17.70 3.97
N ARG A 91 -12.67 -16.39 3.70
CA ARG A 91 -12.49 -15.34 4.73
C ARG A 91 -13.48 -15.46 5.88
N ARG A 92 -14.75 -15.75 5.55
CA ARG A 92 -15.80 -15.99 6.53
C ARG A 92 -15.49 -17.20 7.42
N ALA A 93 -15.00 -18.29 6.83
CA ALA A 93 -14.61 -19.49 7.58
C ALA A 93 -13.45 -19.22 8.55
N LEU A 94 -12.48 -18.40 8.15
CA LEU A 94 -11.37 -17.95 9.01
C LEU A 94 -11.78 -16.91 10.04
N ARG A 95 -13.01 -16.36 9.95
CA ARG A 95 -13.52 -15.25 10.78
C ARG A 95 -12.60 -14.03 10.76
N VAL A 96 -12.04 -13.73 9.58
CA VAL A 96 -11.18 -12.56 9.39
C VAL A 96 -12.04 -11.41 8.87
N ASP A 97 -12.39 -10.50 9.78
CA ASP A 97 -13.13 -9.28 9.51
C ASP A 97 -12.62 -8.17 10.46
N PRO A 98 -11.55 -7.46 10.08
CA PRO A 98 -10.85 -6.55 10.99
C PRO A 98 -11.74 -5.45 11.56
N PHE A 99 -12.73 -4.99 10.78
CA PHE A 99 -13.61 -3.88 11.14
C PHE A 99 -15.05 -4.31 11.43
N ASN A 100 -15.31 -5.62 11.49
CA ASN A 100 -16.62 -6.21 11.80
C ASN A 100 -17.76 -5.68 10.90
N HIS A 101 -17.50 -5.61 9.60
CA HIS A 101 -18.48 -5.15 8.59
C HIS A 101 -19.24 -6.29 7.90
N GLY A 102 -18.94 -7.54 8.26
CA GLY A 102 -19.49 -8.74 7.66
C GLY A 102 -18.86 -9.07 6.31
N PHE A 103 -19.48 -10.04 5.63
CA PHE A 103 -18.99 -10.61 4.37
C PHE A 103 -19.99 -10.46 3.21
N ASP A 104 -21.16 -9.87 3.48
CA ASP A 104 -22.29 -9.80 2.55
C ASP A 104 -22.26 -8.49 1.73
N HIS A 105 -21.07 -7.98 1.41
CA HIS A 105 -20.89 -6.83 0.51
C HIS A 105 -20.46 -7.28 -0.89
N GLY A 106 -21.05 -6.64 -1.90
CA GLY A 106 -20.53 -6.70 -3.26
C GLY A 106 -19.26 -5.86 -3.38
N ILE A 107 -18.35 -6.29 -4.25
CA ILE A 107 -17.20 -5.47 -4.65
C ILE A 107 -17.48 -4.96 -6.05
N ALA A 108 -17.55 -3.63 -6.18
CA ALA A 108 -17.79 -2.98 -7.47
C ALA A 108 -16.72 -3.40 -8.46
N TRP A 109 -17.12 -3.71 -9.69
CA TRP A 109 -16.17 -4.03 -10.75
C TRP A 109 -15.31 -2.78 -10.98
N GLY A 110 -14.00 -2.86 -10.69
CA GLY A 110 -13.04 -1.77 -10.85
C GLY A 110 -12.27 -1.46 -9.57
N SER A 111 -12.91 -1.61 -8.40
CA SER A 111 -12.25 -1.46 -7.10
C SER A 111 -11.32 -2.64 -6.76
N GLY A 112 -11.37 -3.73 -7.51
CA GLY A 112 -10.47 -4.89 -7.31
C GLY A 112 -9.00 -4.63 -7.67
N LYS A 113 -8.68 -3.49 -8.29
CA LYS A 113 -7.31 -3.08 -8.62
C LYS A 113 -6.58 -2.38 -7.48
N ALA A 114 -7.32 -1.88 -6.50
CA ALA A 114 -6.75 -1.16 -5.38
C ALA A 114 -7.23 -1.76 -4.06
N ILE A 115 -6.28 -2.01 -3.16
CA ILE A 115 -6.55 -2.58 -1.84
C ILE A 115 -5.73 -1.83 -0.80
N ARG A 116 -6.02 -2.05 0.48
CA ARG A 116 -5.08 -1.73 1.56
C ARG A 116 -4.73 -3.02 2.31
N LEU A 117 -3.55 -3.04 2.90
CA LEU A 117 -3.21 -4.06 3.90
C LEU A 117 -3.80 -3.61 5.22
N CYS A 118 -4.54 -4.48 5.89
CA CYS A 118 -4.98 -4.28 7.26
C CYS A 118 -4.12 -5.13 8.18
N PHE A 119 -3.58 -4.50 9.23
CA PHE A 119 -2.78 -5.13 10.27
C PHE A 119 -3.59 -5.18 11.56
N GLU A 120 -3.86 -6.40 12.02
CA GLU A 120 -4.45 -6.68 13.33
C GLU A 120 -3.34 -7.16 14.26
N ALA A 121 -3.32 -6.66 15.49
CA ALA A 121 -2.35 -7.06 16.50
C ALA A 121 -3.08 -7.57 17.75
N HIS A 122 -2.79 -8.79 18.14
CA HIS A 122 -3.34 -9.47 19.31
C HIS A 122 -2.23 -9.67 20.33
N ILE A 123 -2.28 -8.92 21.43
CA ILE A 123 -1.32 -9.07 22.53
C ILE A 123 -1.61 -10.39 23.23
N LEU A 124 -0.60 -11.24 23.36
CA LEU A 124 -0.70 -12.56 23.95
C LEU A 124 -0.16 -12.56 25.38
N ASP A 125 -0.69 -13.46 26.18
CA ASP A 125 -0.11 -13.82 27.47
C ASP A 125 1.17 -14.64 27.28
N SER A 126 2.22 -14.32 28.03
CA SER A 126 3.54 -14.96 27.85
C SER A 126 3.57 -16.44 28.18
N LYS A 127 2.65 -16.95 29.01
CA LYS A 127 2.63 -18.37 29.44
C LYS A 127 1.66 -19.20 28.61
N SER A 128 0.42 -18.71 28.51
CA SER A 128 -0.68 -19.44 27.87
C SER A 128 -0.80 -19.19 26.37
N LEU A 129 -0.10 -18.16 25.85
CA LEU A 129 -0.21 -17.67 24.47
C LEU A 129 -1.65 -17.32 24.06
N ARG A 130 -2.56 -17.15 25.02
CA ARG A 130 -3.92 -16.70 24.79
C ARG A 130 -3.93 -15.21 24.53
N CYS A 131 -4.82 -14.77 23.64
CA CYS A 131 -5.04 -13.35 23.39
C CYS A 131 -5.56 -12.67 24.66
N LEU A 132 -4.80 -11.70 25.17
CA LEU A 132 -5.17 -10.83 26.29
C LEU A 132 -6.01 -9.65 25.82
N ARG A 133 -5.58 -9.03 24.70
CA ARG A 133 -6.28 -7.90 24.10
C ARG A 133 -5.96 -7.78 22.61
N THR A 134 -6.93 -7.30 21.85
CA THR A 134 -6.76 -6.92 20.44
C THR A 134 -6.57 -5.41 20.37
N LEU A 135 -5.56 -4.95 19.63
CA LEU A 135 -5.37 -3.53 19.33
C LEU A 135 -6.27 -3.11 18.17
N THR A 136 -6.54 -1.81 18.06
CA THR A 136 -7.25 -1.25 16.91
C THR A 136 -6.51 -1.60 15.61
N PRO A 137 -7.19 -2.19 14.61
CA PRO A 137 -6.58 -2.48 13.33
C PRO A 137 -6.10 -1.22 12.63
N VAL A 138 -4.97 -1.30 11.94
CA VAL A 138 -4.42 -0.19 11.16
C VAL A 138 -4.31 -0.58 9.70
N VAL A 139 -4.64 0.34 8.80
CA VAL A 139 -4.53 0.12 7.36
C VAL A 139 -3.30 0.81 6.78
N SER A 140 -2.68 0.20 5.78
CA SER A 140 -1.63 0.83 4.99
C SER A 140 -2.17 1.93 4.09
N ASP A 141 -1.26 2.64 3.44
CA ASP A 141 -1.57 3.35 2.21
C ASP A 141 -2.14 2.40 1.14
N GLU A 142 -2.85 2.97 0.18
CA GLU A 142 -3.45 2.24 -0.93
C GLU A 142 -2.38 1.55 -1.78
N LEU A 143 -2.58 0.25 -2.01
CA LEU A 143 -1.81 -0.57 -2.92
C LEU A 143 -2.58 -0.69 -4.23
N ILE A 144 -2.06 -0.05 -5.26
CA ILE A 144 -2.64 -0.07 -6.61
C ILE A 144 -1.88 -1.09 -7.44
N HIS A 145 -2.60 -2.03 -8.04
CA HIS A 145 -2.02 -2.95 -9.01
C HIS A 145 -1.69 -2.21 -10.31
N THR A 146 -0.43 -1.87 -10.46
CA THR A 146 0.12 -1.43 -11.72
C THR A 146 0.58 -2.70 -12.46
N GLN A 147 -0.26 -3.25 -13.34
CA GLN A 147 0.19 -4.30 -14.29
C GLN A 147 1.36 -3.83 -15.15
N ASP A 148 1.58 -2.52 -15.19
CA ASP A 148 2.62 -1.88 -15.94
C ASP A 148 3.50 -1.03 -15.01
N SER A 149 4.81 -1.27 -15.05
CA SER A 149 5.82 -0.28 -14.63
C SER A 149 5.54 1.11 -15.24
N ALA A 150 4.78 1.13 -16.34
CA ALA A 150 4.09 2.26 -16.92
C ALA A 150 2.82 2.71 -16.14
N CYS A 151 2.86 2.88 -14.82
CA CYS A 151 1.82 3.62 -14.08
C CYS A 151 2.39 4.59 -13.04
N ARG A 152 3.71 4.58 -12.82
CA ARG A 152 4.38 5.68 -12.11
C ARG A 152 4.74 6.76 -13.13
N PRO A 153 4.31 8.01 -12.92
CA PRO A 153 4.78 9.12 -13.75
C PRO A 153 6.30 9.24 -13.56
N GLU A 154 7.02 9.16 -14.67
CA GLU A 154 8.47 9.32 -14.72
C GLU A 154 8.77 10.59 -15.52
N ILE A 155 9.51 11.53 -14.94
CA ILE A 155 10.04 12.69 -15.67
C ILE A 155 11.28 12.22 -16.43
N ARG A 156 11.21 12.24 -17.77
CA ARG A 156 12.36 11.88 -18.62
C ARG A 156 13.17 13.09 -19.03
N ARG A 157 12.48 14.21 -19.31
CA ARG A 157 13.08 15.51 -19.60
C ARG A 157 12.08 16.62 -19.27
N PHE A 158 12.56 17.83 -19.08
CA PHE A 158 11.72 19.01 -18.92
C PHE A 158 12.41 20.21 -19.57
N GLU A 159 11.63 21.10 -20.16
CA GLU A 159 12.15 22.27 -20.87
C GLU A 159 11.30 23.50 -20.53
N PRO A 160 11.93 24.65 -20.21
CA PRO A 160 13.38 24.86 -20.10
C PRO A 160 13.96 24.36 -18.76
N GLU A 161 15.25 23.98 -18.76
CA GLU A 161 15.94 23.51 -17.53
C GLU A 161 16.31 24.63 -16.56
N MET A 162 16.40 25.87 -17.07
CA MET A 162 16.70 27.07 -16.30
C MET A 162 15.69 28.15 -16.61
N VAL A 163 15.20 28.80 -15.56
CA VAL A 163 14.22 29.90 -15.65
C VAL A 163 14.61 31.03 -14.69
N PRO A 164 14.21 32.28 -14.98
CA PRO A 164 14.33 33.38 -14.04
C PRO A 164 13.59 33.10 -12.73
N MET A 165 14.11 33.62 -11.62
CA MET A 165 13.50 33.51 -10.29
C MET A 165 12.12 34.18 -10.19
N THR A 166 11.77 35.04 -11.14
CA THR A 166 10.46 35.71 -11.21
C THR A 166 9.30 34.75 -11.47
N GLY A 167 9.56 33.53 -11.95
CA GLY A 167 8.52 32.58 -12.33
C GLY A 167 7.88 32.91 -13.68
N ASP A 168 6.63 32.51 -13.86
CA ASP A 168 5.79 32.78 -15.05
C ASP A 168 6.33 32.26 -16.39
N VAL A 169 7.12 31.18 -16.35
CA VAL A 169 7.57 30.46 -17.53
C VAL A 169 6.75 29.18 -17.70
N GLU A 170 6.33 28.90 -18.93
CA GLU A 170 5.70 27.62 -19.28
C GLU A 170 6.76 26.50 -19.23
N LEU A 171 6.61 25.60 -18.26
CA LEU A 171 7.46 24.41 -18.14
C LEU A 171 6.79 23.23 -18.84
N LYS A 172 7.44 22.70 -19.88
CA LYS A 172 7.01 21.50 -20.59
C LYS A 172 7.71 20.30 -19.96
N ILE A 173 6.93 19.44 -19.30
CA ILE A 173 7.44 18.20 -18.69
C ILE A 173 7.09 17.03 -19.61
N PHE A 174 8.12 16.28 -20.01
CA PHE A 174 7.96 15.10 -20.83
C PHE A 174 8.31 13.87 -20.01
N GLY A 175 7.40 12.92 -20.01
CA GLY A 175 7.59 11.68 -19.28
C GLY A 175 7.07 10.47 -20.02
N ASN A 176 6.95 9.35 -19.30
CA ASN A 176 6.24 8.17 -19.81
C ASN A 176 4.73 8.49 -20.00
N ARG A 177 3.95 7.61 -20.63
CA ARG A 177 2.53 7.87 -20.97
C ARG A 177 1.57 7.92 -19.76
N ASN A 178 2.10 7.95 -18.54
CA ASN A 178 1.38 7.53 -17.34
C ASN A 178 1.13 8.67 -16.38
N TRP A 179 0.95 9.85 -16.97
CA TRP A 179 0.52 11.02 -16.27
C TRP A 179 -1.00 11.11 -16.35
N SER A 180 -1.58 11.44 -15.22
CA SER A 180 -3.00 11.64 -14.96
C SER A 180 -3.24 13.09 -14.56
N PHE A 181 -4.47 13.56 -14.75
CA PHE A 181 -4.87 14.92 -14.36
C PHE A 181 -4.65 15.23 -12.87
N ASN A 182 -4.57 14.19 -12.03
CA ASN A 182 -4.33 14.30 -10.59
C ASN A 182 -2.85 14.47 -10.22
N ASN A 183 -1.92 14.35 -11.17
CA ASN A 183 -0.50 14.53 -10.85
C ASN A 183 -0.18 15.99 -10.53
N ARG A 184 0.72 16.17 -9.56
CA ARG A 184 1.22 17.48 -9.13
C ARG A 184 2.73 17.52 -9.37
N VAL A 185 3.22 18.69 -9.75
CA VAL A 185 4.65 18.94 -9.91
C VAL A 185 5.16 19.60 -8.64
N LYS A 186 6.14 18.96 -8.00
CA LYS A 186 6.77 19.48 -6.78
C LYS A 186 8.17 19.98 -7.12
N PHE A 187 8.41 21.25 -6.85
CA PHE A 187 9.72 21.87 -6.88
C PHE A 187 10.23 21.98 -5.45
N SER A 188 11.48 21.57 -5.23
CA SER A 188 12.08 21.66 -3.90
C SER A 188 13.58 21.85 -4.02
N HIS A 189 14.14 22.67 -3.13
CA HIS A 189 15.58 22.73 -2.90
C HIS A 189 15.88 22.11 -1.55
N ILE A 190 16.64 21.00 -1.57
CA ILE A 190 17.05 20.27 -0.38
C ILE A 190 18.56 20.47 -0.25
N LYS A 191 19.00 21.02 0.89
CA LYS A 191 20.41 20.98 1.30
C LYS A 191 20.63 19.74 2.17
N PRO A 192 21.86 19.22 2.29
CA PRO A 192 22.16 17.95 2.98
C PRO A 192 21.54 17.80 4.38
N ASN A 193 21.30 18.91 5.09
CA ASN A 193 20.79 18.90 6.47
C ASN A 193 19.51 19.75 6.67
N LEU A 194 18.89 20.28 5.60
CA LEU A 194 17.66 21.09 5.73
C LEU A 194 16.92 21.17 4.39
N GLN A 195 15.61 20.94 4.40
CA GLN A 195 14.76 21.34 3.28
C GLN A 195 14.61 22.86 3.30
N VAL A 196 15.00 23.53 2.21
CA VAL A 196 15.13 25.00 2.17
C VAL A 196 13.88 25.66 1.62
N TRP A 197 13.21 25.03 0.65
CA TRP A 197 11.88 25.44 0.19
C TRP A 197 11.18 24.33 -0.60
N GLU A 198 9.86 24.39 -0.66
CA GLU A 198 9.01 23.51 -1.45
C GLU A 198 7.82 24.29 -2.02
N VAL A 199 7.53 24.06 -3.30
CA VAL A 199 6.37 24.59 -3.99
C VAL A 199 5.74 23.48 -4.81
N VAL A 200 4.42 23.31 -4.66
CA VAL A 200 3.64 22.35 -5.45
C VAL A 200 2.77 23.12 -6.44
N LYS A 201 2.85 22.75 -7.72
CA LYS A 201 2.03 23.31 -8.80
C LYS A 201 1.13 22.24 -9.39
N VAL A 202 -0.11 22.62 -9.69
CA VAL A 202 -1.04 21.81 -10.46
C VAL A 202 -0.80 22.14 -11.94
N PRO A 203 -0.34 21.18 -12.76
CA PRO A 203 -0.11 21.43 -14.17
C PRO A 203 -1.43 21.64 -14.91
N LEU A 204 -1.41 22.54 -15.90
CA LEU A 204 -2.48 22.65 -16.89
C LEU A 204 -2.25 21.54 -17.93
N TRP A 205 -3.07 20.50 -17.88
CA TRP A 205 -2.99 19.38 -18.82
C TRP A 205 -3.47 19.82 -20.20
N ARG A 206 -2.62 19.67 -21.20
CA ARG A 206 -3.03 19.73 -22.62
C ARG A 206 -2.85 18.35 -23.22
N GLN A 207 -3.89 17.80 -23.84
CA GLN A 207 -3.75 16.54 -24.56
C GLN A 207 -2.88 16.75 -25.80
N PRO A 208 -2.02 15.79 -26.17
CA PRO A 208 -1.32 15.85 -27.45
C PRO A 208 -2.36 15.81 -28.57
N GLY A 209 -2.61 16.95 -29.22
CA GLY A 209 -3.60 17.09 -30.29
C GLY A 209 -4.58 18.25 -30.15
N GLU A 210 -4.64 18.93 -29.00
CA GLU A 210 -5.45 20.16 -28.86
C GLU A 210 -4.63 21.40 -29.27
N ASN A 211 -4.67 21.67 -30.59
CA ASN A 211 -4.34 22.88 -31.34
C ASN A 211 -2.86 23.33 -31.46
N GLN A 212 -2.14 22.76 -32.44
CA GLN A 212 -1.68 23.43 -33.67
C GLN A 212 -1.02 22.42 -34.60
#